data_AF-A0A940RJJ5-F1
#
_entry.id   AF-A0A940RJJ5-F1
#
_cell.length_a   1.000
_cell.length_b   1.000
_cell.length_c   1.000
_cell.angle_alpha   90.00
_cell.angle_beta   90.00
_cell.angle_gamma   90.00
#
_symmetry.space_group_name_H-M   'P 1'
#
loop_
_entity.id
_entity.type
_entity.pdbx_description
1 polymer ?
#
loop_
_entity_poly.entity_id
_entity_poly.type
_entity_poly.pdbx_seq_one_letter_code
_entity_poly.pdbx_strand_id
1 'polypeptide(L)'
;MNAPEDLSDDELLALLTPRQLADLDRAIAALMGPEGLDKVISLQVMAQLYTVRAAERDETSALAMLQMAAAMRRRAEVLAAKRG
;
A
#
# COMPACT_ATOMS: atom_id res chain seq x y z
N MET A 1 -9.44 -18.27 10.09
CA MET A 1 -8.66 -17.03 9.92
C MET A 1 -8.92 -16.60 8.49
N ASN A 2 -9.33 -15.35 8.24
CA ASN A 2 -9.53 -14.87 6.86
C ASN A 2 -8.17 -14.84 6.16
N ALA A 3 -8.12 -15.23 4.89
CA ALA A 3 -6.88 -15.13 4.13
C ALA A 3 -6.55 -13.64 3.93
N PRO A 4 -5.27 -13.24 3.84
CA PRO A 4 -4.89 -11.83 3.69
C PRO A 4 -5.61 -11.11 2.54
N GLU A 5 -5.87 -11.81 1.43
CA GLU A 5 -6.60 -11.32 0.25
C GLU A 5 -8.09 -11.03 0.48
N ASP A 6 -8.68 -11.56 1.55
CA ASP A 6 -10.08 -11.32 1.91
C ASP A 6 -10.25 -9.99 2.69
N LEU A 7 -9.15 -9.38 3.12
CA LEU A 7 -9.15 -8.16 3.91
C LEU A 7 -9.25 -6.92 3.02
N SER A 8 -10.09 -5.96 3.42
CA SER A 8 -10.11 -4.63 2.83
C SER A 8 -8.83 -3.84 3.15
N ASP A 9 -8.59 -2.77 2.40
CA ASP A 9 -7.45 -1.87 2.64
C ASP A 9 -7.44 -1.33 4.08
N ASP A 10 -8.60 -0.92 4.60
CA ASP A 10 -8.71 -0.41 5.98
C ASP A 10 -8.37 -1.49 7.01
N GLU A 11 -8.80 -2.73 6.79
CA GLU A 11 -8.48 -3.87 7.66
C GLU A 11 -6.99 -4.22 7.59
N LEU A 12 -6.40 -4.24 6.39
CA LEU A 12 -4.97 -4.47 6.18
C LEU A 12 -4.11 -3.45 6.93
N LEU A 13 -4.49 -2.17 6.85
CA LEU A 13 -3.79 -1.08 7.52
C LEU A 13 -4.05 -1.06 9.03
N ALA A 14 -5.23 -1.49 9.50
CA ALA A 14 -5.54 -1.59 10.93
C ALA A 14 -4.71 -2.66 11.66
N LEU A 15 -4.15 -3.64 10.93
CA LEU A 15 -3.20 -4.61 11.47
C LEU A 15 -1.83 -3.99 11.80
N LEU A 16 -1.53 -2.79 11.29
CA LEU A 16 -0.32 -2.05 11.61
C LEU A 16 -0.54 -1.12 12.80
N THR A 17 0.46 -1.04 13.68
CA THR A 17 0.47 0.03 14.68
C THR A 17 0.57 1.40 14.00
N PRO A 18 0.08 2.49 14.64
CA PRO A 18 0.20 3.84 14.07
C PRO A 18 1.63 4.22 13.67
N ARG A 19 2.62 3.73 14.42
CA ARG A 19 4.04 3.93 14.12
C ARG A 19 4.46 3.21 12.83
N GLN A 20 4.12 1.93 12.71
CA GLN A 20 4.44 1.13 11.52
C GLN A 20 3.77 1.71 10.26
N LEU A 21 2.53 2.18 10.36
CA LEU A 21 1.85 2.84 9.26
C LEU A 21 2.58 4.13 8.84
N ALA A 22 2.98 4.96 9.79
CA ALA A 22 3.73 6.18 9.51
C ALA A 22 5.12 5.91 8.92
N ASP A 23 5.80 4.84 9.36
CA ASP A 23 7.07 4.38 8.78
C ASP A 23 6.88 3.88 7.34
N LEU A 24 5.82 3.11 7.07
CA LEU A 24 5.47 2.63 5.73
C LEU A 24 5.17 3.79 4.76
N ASP A 25 4.38 4.77 5.20
CA ASP A 25 4.08 5.97 4.42
C ASP A 25 5.36 6.75 4.06
N ARG A 26 6.29 6.87 5.00
CA ARG A 26 7.61 7.50 4.76
C ARG A 26 8.45 6.69 3.78
N ALA A 27 8.47 5.37 3.91
CA ALA A 27 9.22 4.50 3.01
C ALA A 27 8.72 4.58 1.57
N ILE A 28 7.39 4.57 1.37
CA ILE A 28 6.77 4.74 0.05
C ILE A 28 7.15 6.10 -0.55
N ALA A 29 7.06 7.19 0.24
CA ALA A 29 7.44 8.52 -0.20
C ALA A 29 8.93 8.60 -0.59
N ALA A 30 9.82 7.99 0.21
CA ALA A 30 11.26 7.98 -0.04
C ALA A 30 11.63 7.17 -1.28
N LEU A 31 10.92 6.06 -1.54
CA LEU A 31 11.14 5.22 -2.72
C LEU A 31 10.65 5.90 -4.01
N MET A 32 9.46 6.51 -3.96
CA MET A 32 8.77 7.02 -5.15
C MET A 32 9.07 8.49 -5.45
N GLY A 33 9.44 9.27 -4.43
CA GLY A 33 9.66 10.71 -4.51
C GLY A 33 10.81 11.11 -5.45
N PRO A 34 12.03 10.55 -5.30
CA PRO A 34 13.21 10.95 -6.08
C PRO A 34 13.01 10.82 -7.60
N GLU A 35 12.31 9.78 -8.04
CA GLU A 35 12.02 9.51 -9.46
C GLU A 35 10.76 10.24 -9.97
N GLY A 36 10.12 11.07 -9.14
CA GLY A 36 8.87 11.74 -9.48
C GLY A 36 7.69 10.78 -9.70
N LEU A 37 7.78 9.57 -9.12
CA LEU A 37 6.77 8.52 -9.18
C LEU A 37 5.77 8.61 -8.04
N ASP A 38 5.94 9.54 -7.10
CA ASP A 38 4.96 9.84 -6.05
C ASP A 38 3.74 10.61 -6.61
N LYS A 39 3.03 9.94 -7.51
CA LYS A 39 1.86 10.43 -8.26
C LYS A 39 0.76 9.40 -8.18
N VAL A 40 -0.49 9.87 -8.22
CA VAL A 40 -1.71 9.06 -8.10
C VAL A 40 -1.65 7.80 -8.98
N ILE A 41 -1.45 7.95 -10.29
CA ILE A 41 -1.44 6.82 -11.24
C ILE A 41 -0.30 5.84 -10.95
N SER A 42 0.91 6.34 -10.68
CA SER A 42 2.07 5.49 -10.39
C SER A 42 1.86 4.64 -9.13
N LEU A 43 1.31 5.24 -8.07
CA LEU A 43 0.97 4.54 -6.83
C LEU A 43 -0.12 3.48 -7.06
N GLN A 44 -1.15 3.80 -7.83
CA GLN A 44 -2.22 2.85 -8.18
C GLN A 44 -1.69 1.64 -8.97
N VAL A 45 -0.82 1.87 -9.96
CA VAL A 45 -0.21 0.80 -10.76
C VAL A 45 0.65 -0.11 -9.88
N MET A 46 1.48 0.47 -9.00
CA MET A 46 2.30 -0.31 -8.08
C MET A 46 1.46 -1.09 -7.08
N ALA A 47 0.40 -0.50 -6.53
CA ALA A 47 -0.53 -1.19 -5.64
C ALA A 47 -1.18 -2.40 -6.33
N GLN A 48 -1.60 -2.26 -7.60
CA GLN A 48 -2.13 -3.37 -8.38
C GLN A 48 -1.10 -4.48 -8.57
N LEU A 49 0.15 -4.12 -8.89
CA LEU A 49 1.23 -5.09 -9.04
C LEU A 49 1.47 -5.89 -7.74
N TYR A 50 1.55 -5.21 -6.60
CA TYR A 50 1.70 -5.87 -5.31
C TYR A 50 0.52 -6.77 -4.97
N THR A 51 -0.71 -6.35 -5.29
CA THR A 51 -1.93 -7.15 -5.08
C THR A 51 -1.89 -8.44 -5.90
N VAL A 52 -1.57 -8.35 -7.19
CA VAL A 52 -1.45 -9.54 -8.07
C VAL A 52 -0.36 -10.48 -7.59
N ARG A 53 0.80 -9.93 -7.20
CA ARG A 53 1.94 -10.74 -6.77
C ARG A 53 1.78 -11.34 -5.38
N ALA A 54 0.91 -10.81 -4.53
CA ALA A 54 0.60 -11.40 -3.22
C ALA A 54 -0.04 -12.80 -3.36
N ALA A 55 -0.87 -13.02 -4.38
CA ALA A 55 -1.51 -14.31 -4.64
C ALA A 55 -0.54 -15.46 -4.96
N GLU A 56 0.72 -15.14 -5.30
CA GLU A 56 1.77 -16.10 -5.62
C GLU A 56 2.72 -16.37 -4.44
N ARG A 57 2.40 -15.86 -3.24
CA ARG A 57 3.30 -15.87 -2.07
C ARG A 57 2.71 -16.63 -0.90
N ASP A 58 3.59 -16.97 0.05
CA ASP A 58 3.16 -17.45 1.36
C ASP A 58 2.35 -16.36 2.09
N GLU A 59 1.55 -16.78 3.06
CA GLU A 59 0.59 -15.93 3.78
C GLU A 59 1.24 -14.68 4.42
N THR A 60 2.46 -14.82 4.97
CA THR A 60 3.14 -13.70 5.64
C THR A 60 3.63 -12.67 4.61
N SER A 61 4.25 -13.15 3.53
CA SER A 61 4.68 -12.31 2.43
C SER A 61 3.48 -11.66 1.71
N ALA A 62 2.40 -12.40 1.51
CA ALA A 62 1.16 -11.92 0.90
C ALA A 62 0.56 -10.77 1.73
N LEU A 63 0.45 -10.95 3.04
CA LEU A 63 -0.01 -9.90 3.96
C LEU A 63 0.83 -8.63 3.84
N ALA A 64 2.15 -8.74 3.88
CA ALA A 64 3.04 -7.57 3.76
C ALA A 64 2.86 -6.84 2.42
N MET A 65 2.71 -7.60 1.32
CA MET A 65 2.49 -7.04 -0.01
C MET A 65 1.13 -6.34 -0.13
N LEU A 66 0.08 -6.93 0.45
CA LEU A 66 -1.25 -6.34 0.47
C LEU A 66 -1.30 -5.07 1.34
N GLN A 67 -0.62 -5.06 2.48
CA GLN A 67 -0.45 -3.85 3.30
C GLN A 67 0.28 -2.74 2.54
N MET A 68 1.30 -3.07 1.76
CA MET A 68 2.00 -2.11 0.91
C MET A 68 1.08 -1.57 -0.19
N ALA A 69 0.28 -2.44 -0.82
CA ALA A 69 -0.70 -2.04 -1.83
C ALA A 69 -1.77 -1.09 -1.25
N ALA A 70 -2.33 -1.42 -0.08
CA ALA A 70 -3.31 -0.60 0.62
C ALA A 70 -2.74 0.78 0.99
N ALA A 71 -1.50 0.82 1.50
CA ALA A 71 -0.84 2.08 1.85
C ALA A 71 -0.59 2.96 0.61
N MET A 72 -0.24 2.36 -0.53
CA MET A 72 -0.09 3.08 -1.80
C MET A 72 -1.42 3.65 -2.31
N ARG A 73 -2.53 2.90 -2.22
CA ARG A 73 -3.88 3.38 -2.59
C ARG A 73 -4.32 4.55 -1.70
N ARG A 74 -4.22 4.41 -0.38
CA ARG A 74 -4.50 5.50 0.57
C ARG A 74 -3.65 6.75 0.28
N ARG A 75 -2.35 6.58 -0.02
CA ARG A 75 -1.49 7.72 -0.37
C ARG A 75 -1.96 8.40 -1.66
N ALA A 76 -2.36 7.62 -2.67
CA ALA A 76 -2.89 8.13 -3.92
C ALA A 76 -4.17 8.97 -3.69
N GLU A 77 -5.07 8.51 -2.82
CA GLU A 77 -6.28 9.25 -2.42
C GLU A 77 -5.94 10.58 -1.74
N VAL A 78 -5.00 10.58 -0.79
CA VAL A 78 -4.54 11.81 -0.12
C VAL A 78 -3.93 12.80 -1.12
N LEU A 79 -3.17 12.31 -2.11
CA LEU A 79 -2.60 13.16 -3.16
C LEU A 79 -3.67 13.69 -4.12
N ALA A 80 -4.68 12.88 -4.45
CA ALA A 80 -5.81 13.30 -5.28
C ALA A 80 -6.64 14.37 -4.58
N ALA A 81 -6.93 14.20 -3.29
CA ALA A 81 -7.68 15.17 -2.48
C ALA A 81 -6.96 16.52 -2.33
N LYS A 82 -5.63 16.55 -2.38
CA LYS A 82 -4.83 17.80 -2.35
C LYS A 82 -4.83 18.57 -3.68
N ARG A 83 -5.29 17.95 -4.78
CA ARG A 83 -5.31 18.55 -6.12
C ARG A 83 -6.69 19.07 -6.54
N GLY A 84 -7.74 18.74 -5.80
CA GLY A 84 -9.09 19.30 -5.95
C GLY A 84 -9.30 20.48 -5.02
#